data_AF-A0A7S3RMV7-F1
#
_entry.id   AF-A0A7S3RMV7-F1
#
_cell.length_a   1.000
_cell.length_b   1.000
_cell.length_c   1.000
_cell.angle_alpha   90.00
_cell.angle_beta   90.00
_cell.angle_gamma   90.00
#
_symmetry.space_group_name_H-M   'P 1'
#
loop_
_entity.id
_entity.type
_entity.pdbx_description
1 polymer ?
#
loop_
_entity_poly.entity_id
_entity_poly.type
_entity_poly.pdbx_seq_one_letter_code
_entity_poly.pdbx_strand_id
1 'polypeptide(L)'
;MDPPVRGASPGLPLDRLSTCDEDEDAVSMALTAVSRLVEAHGLRYEDVGMLQVASESLLDRSKSVKSHLMALFGGCADIEGLDAYDGACGGVQALLACVSWLDSPAWDGR
;
A
#
# COMPACT_ATOMS: atom_id res chain seq x y z
N MET A 1 4.16 -12.79 -23.19
CA MET A 1 2.79 -13.32 -23.08
C MET A 1 2.92 -14.70 -22.49
N ASP A 2 2.87 -14.79 -21.17
CA ASP A 2 2.93 -16.08 -20.49
C ASP A 2 1.70 -16.93 -20.84
N PRO A 3 1.89 -18.25 -20.98
CA PRO A 3 0.78 -19.16 -21.23
C PRO A 3 -0.19 -19.16 -20.05
N PRO A 4 -1.50 -19.33 -20.28
CA PRO A 4 -2.47 -19.41 -19.21
C PRO A 4 -2.18 -20.63 -18.33
N VAL A 5 -1.98 -20.40 -17.03
CA VAL A 5 -1.89 -21.44 -16.02
C VAL A 5 -3.18 -22.26 -16.09
N ARG A 6 -3.07 -23.53 -16.47
CA ARG A 6 -4.23 -24.43 -16.56
C ARG A 6 -4.83 -24.62 -15.17
N GLY A 7 -6.03 -24.06 -14.97
CA GLY A 7 -7.09 -24.44 -14.04
C GLY A 7 -6.66 -24.79 -12.61
N ALA A 8 -7.04 -23.94 -11.66
CA ALA A 8 -7.00 -24.28 -10.23
C ALA A 8 -7.64 -25.66 -9.97
N SER A 9 -7.06 -26.42 -9.04
CA SER A 9 -7.51 -27.76 -8.65
C SER A 9 -9.03 -27.82 -8.43
N PRO A 10 -9.72 -28.94 -8.73
CA PRO A 10 -11.19 -29.06 -8.73
C PRO A 10 -11.91 -28.80 -7.37
N GLY A 11 -11.20 -28.36 -6.33
CA GLY A 11 -11.77 -27.95 -5.04
C GLY A 11 -11.63 -26.47 -4.70
N LEU A 12 -11.02 -25.65 -5.56
CA LEU A 12 -10.81 -24.21 -5.31
C LEU A 12 -11.45 -23.39 -6.44
N PRO A 13 -12.52 -22.63 -6.18
CA PRO A 13 -13.24 -21.87 -7.21
C PRO A 13 -12.48 -20.60 -7.61
N LEU A 14 -11.30 -20.77 -8.23
CA LEU A 14 -10.50 -19.69 -8.80
C LEU A 14 -10.39 -19.84 -10.31
N ASP A 15 -10.87 -18.84 -11.06
CA ASP A 15 -10.83 -18.84 -12.51
C ASP A 15 -9.46 -18.42 -13.06
N ARG A 16 -8.79 -17.48 -12.38
CA ARG A 16 -7.48 -16.94 -12.74
C ARG A 16 -6.69 -16.58 -11.50
N LEU A 17 -5.37 -16.64 -11.64
CA LEU A 17 -4.40 -16.22 -10.64
C LEU A 17 -3.36 -15.35 -11.33
N SER A 18 -3.06 -14.20 -10.73
CA SER A 18 -1.93 -13.35 -11.13
C SER A 18 -0.77 -13.56 -10.18
N THR A 19 0.45 -13.49 -10.71
CA THR A 19 1.70 -13.50 -9.95
C THR A 19 2.50 -12.28 -10.33
N CYS A 20 3.37 -11.83 -9.44
CA CYS A 20 4.42 -10.87 -9.77
C CYS A 20 5.50 -11.57 -10.63
N ASP A 21 6.10 -10.81 -11.55
CA ASP A 21 7.34 -11.20 -12.24
C ASP A 21 8.59 -10.68 -11.49
N GLU A 22 9.79 -10.92 -12.00
CA GLU A 22 11.06 -10.55 -11.33
C GLU A 22 11.24 -9.04 -11.06
N ASP A 23 10.57 -8.21 -11.85
CA ASP A 23 10.59 -6.74 -11.73
C ASP A 23 9.47 -6.19 -10.80
N GLU A 24 8.67 -7.06 -10.19
CA GLU A 24 7.51 -6.67 -9.37
C GLU A 24 7.58 -7.20 -7.94
N ASP A 25 7.29 -6.33 -6.98
CA ASP A 25 7.17 -6.68 -5.58
C ASP A 25 6.11 -5.81 -4.88
N ALA A 26 5.91 -6.02 -3.57
CA ALA A 26 4.95 -5.26 -2.80
C ALA A 26 5.22 -3.73 -2.82
N VAL A 27 6.49 -3.31 -2.94
CA VAL A 27 6.86 -1.90 -3.00
C VAL A 27 6.52 -1.31 -4.38
N SER A 28 6.89 -1.97 -5.48
CA SER A 28 6.60 -1.48 -6.83
C SER A 28 5.11 -1.45 -7.13
N MET A 29 4.35 -2.44 -6.64
CA MET A 29 2.89 -2.44 -6.68
C MET A 29 2.30 -1.29 -5.88
N ALA A 30 2.78 -1.03 -4.66
CA ALA A 30 2.30 0.06 -3.83
C ALA A 30 2.64 1.44 -4.44
N LEU A 31 3.85 1.62 -4.97
CA LEU A 31 4.25 2.83 -5.70
C LEU A 31 3.31 3.08 -6.89
N THR A 32 3.00 2.04 -7.66
CA THR A 32 2.09 2.12 -8.81
C THR A 32 0.67 2.48 -8.37
N ALA A 33 0.16 1.87 -7.29
CA ALA A 33 -1.17 2.16 -6.78
C ALA A 33 -1.30 3.61 -6.29
N VAL A 34 -0.31 4.11 -5.54
CA VAL A 34 -0.29 5.48 -5.02
C VAL A 34 -0.19 6.50 -6.16
N SER A 35 0.77 6.34 -7.08
CA SER A 35 0.92 7.25 -8.23
C SER A 35 -0.36 7.32 -9.07
N ARG A 36 -0.98 6.17 -9.39
CA ARG A 36 -2.25 6.13 -10.12
C ARG A 36 -3.40 6.78 -9.35
N LEU A 37 -3.48 6.59 -8.03
CA LEU A 37 -4.53 7.19 -7.21
C LEU A 37 -4.46 8.72 -7.26
N VAL A 38 -3.26 9.26 -7.05
CA VAL A 38 -2.99 10.71 -7.06
C VAL A 38 -3.30 11.30 -8.44
N GLU A 39 -2.78 10.68 -9.50
CA GLU A 39 -3.01 11.13 -10.88
C GLU A 39 -4.48 11.07 -11.29
N ALA A 40 -5.17 9.97 -10.98
CA ALA A 40 -6.56 9.76 -11.39
C ALA A 40 -7.54 10.74 -10.73
N HIS A 41 -7.21 11.23 -9.53
CA HIS A 41 -8.07 12.14 -8.77
C HIS A 41 -7.54 13.58 -8.70
N GLY A 42 -6.43 13.88 -9.39
CA GLY A 42 -5.83 15.22 -9.37
C GLY A 42 -5.40 15.67 -7.98
N LEU A 43 -5.00 14.73 -7.13
CA LEU A 43 -4.52 15.02 -5.77
C LEU A 43 -3.10 15.60 -5.85
N ARG A 44 -2.70 16.29 -4.79
CA ARG A 44 -1.32 16.76 -4.62
C ARG A 44 -0.68 15.95 -3.51
N TYR A 45 0.58 15.55 -3.68
CA TYR A 45 1.28 14.76 -2.67
C TYR A 45 1.44 15.54 -1.34
N GLU A 46 1.48 16.86 -1.41
CA GLU A 46 1.57 17.75 -0.25
C GLU A 46 0.30 17.73 0.61
N ASP A 47 -0.84 17.34 0.05
CA ASP A 47 -2.14 17.25 0.73
C ASP A 47 -2.32 15.94 1.50
N VAL A 48 -1.27 15.11 1.63
CA VAL A 48 -1.34 13.86 2.39
C VAL A 48 -0.66 14.05 3.74
N GLY A 49 -1.44 14.02 4.83
CA GLY A 49 -0.93 14.13 6.20
C GLY A 49 -0.56 12.80 6.87
N MET A 50 -1.18 11.70 6.44
CA MET A 50 -0.89 10.35 6.95
C MET A 50 -0.81 9.32 5.82
N LEU A 51 0.19 8.45 5.91
CA LEU A 51 0.37 7.31 5.02
C LEU A 51 0.63 6.05 5.86
N GLN A 52 -0.41 5.24 6.05
CA GLN A 52 -0.33 3.91 6.65
C GLN A 52 -0.22 2.85 5.56
N VAL A 53 0.67 1.88 5.75
CA VAL A 53 0.80 0.72 4.86
C VAL A 53 0.50 -0.54 5.67
N ALA A 54 -0.20 -1.49 5.07
CA ALA A 54 -0.34 -2.82 5.64
C ALA A 54 0.13 -3.85 4.63
N SER A 55 0.96 -4.79 5.09
CA SER A 55 1.50 -5.84 4.25
C SER A 55 1.81 -7.07 5.11
N GLU A 56 1.59 -8.26 4.57
CA GLU A 56 2.16 -9.50 5.12
C GLU A 56 3.50 -9.85 4.45
N SER A 57 3.81 -9.20 3.32
CA SER A 57 5.06 -9.36 2.58
C SER A 57 6.13 -8.46 3.20
N LEU A 58 6.85 -9.00 4.18
CA LEU A 58 7.96 -8.31 4.84
C LEU A 58 9.21 -8.30 3.95
N LEU A 59 9.51 -7.16 3.34
CA LEU A 59 10.69 -6.96 2.50
C LEU A 59 11.97 -6.75 3.33
N ASP A 60 11.90 -5.88 4.33
CA ASP A 60 12.99 -5.56 5.24
C ASP A 60 12.49 -5.47 6.68
N ARG A 61 13.27 -5.96 7.65
CA ARG A 61 12.87 -6.02 9.06
C ARG A 61 12.91 -4.66 9.77
N SER A 62 13.53 -3.67 9.17
CA SER A 62 13.80 -2.36 9.75
C SER A 62 13.32 -1.21 8.86
N LYS A 63 13.42 -1.36 7.55
CA LYS A 63 13.00 -0.36 6.57
C LYS A 63 11.60 -0.66 6.05
N SER A 64 10.66 0.20 6.40
CA SER A 64 9.26 0.08 6.02
C SER A 64 9.01 0.30 4.52
N VAL A 65 7.96 -0.33 3.98
CA VAL A 65 7.38 -0.03 2.67
C VAL A 65 6.97 1.43 2.60
N LYS A 66 6.33 1.98 3.66
CA LYS A 66 6.06 3.42 3.77
C LYS A 66 7.29 4.25 3.41
N SER A 67 8.47 3.92 3.95
CA SER A 67 9.69 4.70 3.70
C SER A 67 10.16 4.65 2.24
N HIS A 68 9.79 3.62 1.47
CA HIS A 68 10.01 3.58 0.03
C HIS A 68 9.00 4.45 -0.71
N LEU A 69 7.72 4.42 -0.30
CA LEU A 69 6.66 5.25 -0.87
C LEU A 69 6.95 6.75 -0.73
N MET A 70 7.64 7.17 0.34
CA MET A 70 8.07 8.55 0.54
C MET A 70 8.88 9.12 -0.64
N ALA A 71 9.45 8.29 -1.51
CA ALA A 71 10.11 8.74 -2.74
C ALA A 71 9.15 9.49 -3.70
N LEU A 72 7.85 9.18 -3.69
CA LEU A 72 6.83 9.89 -4.49
C LEU A 72 6.51 11.27 -3.95
N PHE A 73 6.70 11.50 -2.65
CA PHE A 73 6.22 12.70 -1.95
C PHE A 73 7.19 13.89 -2.04
N GLY A 74 8.17 13.85 -2.95
CA GLY A 74 8.92 15.03 -3.39
C GLY A 74 9.68 15.81 -2.30
N GLY A 75 9.91 15.22 -1.12
CA GLY A 75 10.54 15.89 0.02
C GLY A 75 9.59 16.35 1.14
N CYS A 76 8.28 16.08 1.03
CA CYS A 76 7.35 16.19 2.16
C CYS A 76 7.75 15.18 3.24
N ALA A 77 8.51 15.63 4.24
CA ALA A 77 8.97 14.77 5.33
C ALA A 77 7.92 14.59 6.45
N ASP A 78 6.98 15.53 6.55
CA ASP A 78 5.96 15.56 7.59
C ASP A 78 4.71 14.79 7.13
N ILE A 79 4.81 13.46 7.13
CA ILE A 79 3.71 12.55 6.84
C ILE A 79 3.73 11.42 7.87
N GLU A 80 2.70 11.37 8.71
CA GLU A 80 2.56 10.35 9.76
C GLU A 80 2.31 8.95 9.20
N GLY A 81 2.31 7.95 10.09
CA GLY A 81 2.01 6.56 9.77
C GLY A 81 3.23 5.63 9.75
N LEU A 82 2.95 4.34 9.65
CA LEU A 82 3.89 3.24 9.77
C LEU A 82 3.42 2.04 8.91
N ASP A 83 4.21 0.97 8.93
CA ASP A 83 3.78 -0.31 8.37
C ASP A 83 3.13 -1.17 9.45
N ALA A 84 1.97 -1.75 9.15
CA ALA A 84 1.31 -2.76 9.96
C ALA A 84 1.49 -4.16 9.34
N TYR A 85 1.88 -5.12 10.18
CA TYR A 85 2.07 -6.53 9.81
C TYR A 85 1.16 -7.39 10.69
N ASP A 86 -0.15 -7.39 10.41
CA ASP A 86 -1.15 -8.12 11.20
C ASP A 86 -2.06 -8.98 10.32
N GLY A 87 -1.43 -9.95 9.65
CA GLY A 87 -2.15 -10.87 8.81
C GLY A 87 -2.95 -10.19 7.68
N ALA A 88 -3.94 -10.89 7.15
CA ALA A 88 -4.85 -10.35 6.13
C ALA A 88 -5.75 -9.20 6.65
N CYS A 89 -5.83 -9.02 7.97
CA CYS A 89 -6.61 -7.95 8.61
C CYS A 89 -5.85 -6.62 8.66
N GLY A 90 -4.55 -6.62 8.42
CA GLY A 90 -3.71 -5.42 8.55
C GLY A 90 -4.22 -4.23 7.72
N GLY A 91 -4.78 -4.48 6.54
CA GLY A 91 -5.35 -3.42 5.70
C GLY A 91 -6.53 -2.69 6.37
N VAL A 92 -7.41 -3.43 7.05
CA VAL A 92 -8.53 -2.84 7.81
C VAL A 92 -8.01 -2.06 8.99
N GLN A 93 -7.00 -2.58 9.69
CA GLN A 93 -6.36 -1.88 10.82
C GLN A 93 -5.72 -0.56 10.37
N ALA A 94 -4.98 -0.56 9.26
CA ALA A 94 -4.36 0.64 8.70
C ALA A 94 -5.42 1.69 8.33
N LEU A 95 -6.52 1.27 7.71
CA LEU A 95 -7.64 2.15 7.39
C LEU A 95 -8.26 2.77 8.67
N LEU A 96 -8.55 1.96 9.67
CA LEU A 96 -9.13 2.44 10.93
C LEU A 96 -8.17 3.36 11.69
N ALA A 97 -6.85 3.14 11.58
CA ALA A 97 -5.85 4.04 12.12
C ALA A 97 -5.89 5.41 11.44
N CYS A 98 -6.01 5.47 10.11
CA CYS A 98 -6.19 6.72 9.38
C CYS A 98 -7.48 7.45 9.80
N VAL A 99 -8.61 6.74 9.91
CA VAL A 99 -9.88 7.33 10.37
C VAL A 99 -9.74 7.88 11.80
N SER A 100 -9.11 7.13 12.69
CA SER A 100 -8.89 7.56 14.06
C SER A 100 -7.98 8.79 14.15
N TRP A 101 -7.00 8.91 13.25
CA TRP A 101 -6.14 10.10 13.15
C TRP A 101 -6.92 11.34 12.70
N LEU A 102 -7.81 11.21 11.71
CA LEU A 102 -8.70 12.28 11.26
C LEU A 102 -9.60 12.82 12.38
N ASP A 103 -10.09 11.93 13.25
CA ASP A 103 -10.92 12.30 14.41
C ASP A 103 -10.11 12.81 15.62
N SER A 104 -8.78 12.73 15.54
CA SER A 104 -7.89 13.09 16.64
C SER A 104 -7.53 14.58 16.62
N PRO A 105 -7.13 15.16 17.77
CA PRO A 105 -6.58 16.51 17.81
C PRO A 105 -5.20 16.63 17.15
N ALA A 106 -4.59 15.53 16.70
CA ALA A 106 -3.35 15.53 15.92
C ALA A 106 -3.59 15.75 14.42
N TRP A 107 -4.84 15.70 13.95
CA TRP A 107 -5.16 15.98 12.56
C TRP A 107 -4.74 17.40 12.16
N ASP A 108 -3.99 17.51 11.08
CA ASP A 108 -3.35 18.76 10.64
C ASP A 108 -4.13 19.49 9.52
N GLY A 109 -5.31 18.97 9.16
CA GLY A 109 -6.18 19.56 8.14
C GLY A 109 -5.97 19.00 6.72
N ARG A 110 -5.05 18.04 6.54
CA ARG A 110 -4.81 17.31 5.28
C ARG A 110 -5.61 16.01 5.20
#